data_AF-A0A9X2M1R1-F1
#
_entry.id   AF-A0A9X2M1R1-F1
#
_cell.length_a   1.000
_cell.length_b   1.000
_cell.length_c   1.000
_cell.angle_alpha   90.00
_cell.angle_beta   90.00
_cell.angle_gamma   90.00
#
_symmetry.space_group_name_H-M   'P 1'
#
loop_
_entity.id
_entity.type
_entity.pdbx_description
1 polymer ?
#
loop_
_entity_poly.entity_id
_entity_poly.type
_entity_poly.pdbx_seq_one_letter_code
_entity_poly.pdbx_strand_id
1 'polypeptide(L)'
;MSTIKGKLHNIPCPSAHDRARNPHRDGRAWSKNAVRAILTNPRYTGHEVWNKQRKQEVLLDIDDVTLGHRTQQTWNAPQQWVWSAKPVHEPLISKTTFTRAQARRHDRRQHHPAERSPRTTPRAYALRGLIRCSLCDGKMQGTFNHGHPHYRCRYPYEYAKSSPLDHPLTVYIREAVILPELDRWIAQTFAPGQLKSTLQAMQRSQQTAATPLPGLEAARRTITDCDR
;
A
#
# COMPACT_ATOMS: atom_id res chain seq x y z
N MET A 1 -7.31 -0.60 -14.14
CA MET A 1 -5.96 -1.17 -14.40
C MET A 1 -6.01 -2.65 -14.79
N SER A 2 -6.97 -3.45 -14.31
CA SER A 2 -7.18 -4.83 -14.81
C SER A 2 -7.49 -4.89 -16.31
N THR A 3 -8.32 -4.00 -16.84
CA THR A 3 -8.78 -4.05 -18.25
C THR A 3 -7.67 -3.83 -19.29
N ILE A 4 -6.58 -3.12 -18.94
CA ILE A 4 -5.48 -2.86 -19.89
C ILE A 4 -4.55 -4.06 -19.97
N LYS A 5 -4.31 -4.78 -18.87
CA LYS A 5 -3.49 -6.00 -18.88
C LYS A 5 -4.09 -7.10 -19.75
N GLY A 6 -5.43 -7.22 -19.74
CA GLY A 6 -6.17 -8.13 -20.60
C GLY A 6 -5.97 -7.94 -22.11
N LYS A 7 -5.46 -6.77 -22.54
CA LYS A 7 -5.19 -6.46 -23.95
C LYS A 7 -3.71 -6.54 -24.33
N LEU A 8 -2.82 -6.78 -23.37
CA LEU A 8 -1.36 -6.80 -23.57
C LEU A 8 -0.77 -8.23 -23.62
N HIS A 9 -1.60 -9.27 -23.72
CA HIS A 9 -1.15 -10.66 -23.63
C HIS A 9 -0.16 -11.08 -24.74
N ASN A 10 -0.25 -10.45 -25.92
CA ASN A 10 0.64 -10.73 -27.06
C ASN A 10 1.75 -9.67 -27.24
N ILE A 11 1.92 -8.76 -26.27
CA ILE A 11 2.96 -7.73 -26.32
C ILE A 11 3.96 -8.01 -25.19
N PRO A 12 5.26 -8.22 -25.50
CA PRO A 12 6.25 -8.50 -24.47
C PRO A 12 6.30 -7.33 -23.47
N CYS A 13 6.41 -7.64 -22.17
CA CYS A 13 6.61 -6.59 -21.18
C CYS A 13 8.02 -6.00 -21.30
N PRO A 14 8.28 -4.79 -20.79
CA PRO A 14 9.57 -4.12 -20.96
C PRO A 14 10.77 -4.96 -20.47
N SER A 15 10.59 -5.73 -19.40
CA SER A 15 11.60 -6.64 -18.86
C SER A 15 11.80 -7.93 -19.66
N ALA A 16 10.82 -8.33 -20.49
CA ALA A 16 10.99 -9.41 -21.46
C ALA A 16 11.59 -8.92 -22.77
N HIS A 17 11.18 -7.73 -23.22
CA HIS A 17 11.64 -7.16 -24.49
C HIS A 17 13.16 -6.87 -24.48
N ASP A 18 13.67 -6.33 -23.37
CA ASP A 18 15.10 -6.11 -23.16
C ASP A 18 15.55 -6.80 -21.87
N ARG A 19 15.74 -8.13 -21.98
CA ARG A 19 16.12 -8.98 -20.86
C ARG A 19 17.53 -8.71 -20.36
N ALA A 20 18.46 -8.38 -21.27
CA ALA A 20 19.85 -8.10 -20.95
C ALA A 20 19.98 -6.87 -20.05
N ARG A 21 19.18 -5.82 -20.28
CA ARG A 21 19.15 -4.62 -19.44
C ARG A 21 18.38 -4.79 -18.13
N ASN A 22 17.43 -5.73 -18.08
CA ASN A 22 16.55 -5.94 -16.94
C ASN A 22 16.63 -7.35 -16.33
N PRO A 23 17.83 -7.90 -16.04
CA PRO A 23 17.96 -9.28 -15.56
C PRO A 23 17.34 -9.47 -14.16
N HIS A 24 17.33 -8.41 -13.36
CA HIS A 24 16.82 -8.35 -12.00
C HIS A 24 15.28 -8.23 -11.88
N ARG A 25 14.56 -8.10 -13.01
CA ARG A 25 13.09 -8.02 -13.03
C ARG A 25 12.51 -9.30 -13.59
N ASP A 26 11.30 -9.66 -13.18
CA ASP A 26 10.59 -10.76 -13.82
C ASP A 26 10.13 -10.34 -15.24
N GLY A 27 10.44 -11.15 -16.25
CA GLY A 27 10.08 -10.93 -17.66
C GLY A 27 8.74 -11.56 -18.07
N ARG A 28 8.05 -12.27 -17.17
CA ARG A 28 6.89 -13.09 -17.55
C ARG A 28 5.61 -12.31 -17.81
N ALA A 29 5.46 -11.10 -17.26
CA ALA A 29 4.23 -10.33 -17.38
C ALA A 29 4.42 -8.81 -17.22
N TRP A 30 3.46 -8.05 -17.75
CA TRP A 30 3.35 -6.61 -17.48
C TRP A 30 3.01 -6.35 -16.01
N SER A 31 3.88 -5.63 -15.30
CA SER A 31 3.59 -5.20 -13.92
C SER A 31 2.63 -4.00 -13.90
N LYS A 32 1.78 -3.90 -12.86
CA LYS A 32 0.85 -2.75 -12.71
C LYS A 32 1.61 -1.43 -12.58
N ASN A 33 2.75 -1.47 -11.89
CA ASN A 33 3.60 -0.30 -11.67
C ASN A 33 4.31 0.13 -12.97
N ALA A 34 4.72 -0.80 -13.83
CA ALA A 34 5.28 -0.47 -15.14
C ALA A 34 4.24 0.24 -16.03
N VAL A 35 3.03 -0.32 -16.15
CA VAL A 35 1.93 0.34 -16.87
C VAL A 35 1.59 1.69 -16.25
N ARG A 36 1.65 1.81 -14.92
CA ARG A 36 1.47 3.09 -14.22
C ARG A 36 2.51 4.11 -14.67
N ALA A 37 3.78 3.75 -14.60
CA ALA A 37 4.90 4.64 -14.90
C ALA A 37 4.83 5.17 -16.33
N ILE A 38 4.53 4.30 -17.30
CA ILE A 38 4.32 4.67 -18.71
C ILE A 38 3.17 5.66 -18.82
N LEU A 39 1.98 5.32 -18.29
CA LEU A 39 0.81 6.19 -18.40
C LEU A 39 0.98 7.53 -17.69
N THR A 40 1.92 7.68 -16.75
CA THR A 40 2.18 8.94 -16.03
C THR A 40 3.33 9.74 -16.58
N ASN A 41 4.06 9.24 -17.59
CA ASN A 41 5.26 9.91 -18.07
C ASN A 41 4.91 11.06 -19.02
N PRO A 42 5.11 12.33 -18.63
CA PRO A 42 4.78 13.47 -19.49
C PRO A 42 5.71 13.59 -20.70
N ARG A 43 6.88 12.93 -20.70
CA ARG A 43 7.85 12.99 -21.82
C ARG A 43 7.28 12.45 -23.13
N TYR A 44 6.23 11.62 -23.09
CA TYR A 44 5.54 11.18 -24.30
C TYR A 44 4.81 12.29 -25.05
N THR A 45 4.70 13.48 -24.47
CA THR A 45 4.16 14.68 -25.14
C THR A 45 5.22 15.47 -25.93
N GLY A 46 6.44 14.96 -26.06
CA GLY A 46 7.55 15.67 -26.73
C GLY A 46 8.24 16.72 -25.87
N HIS A 47 7.78 16.95 -24.64
CA HIS A 47 8.33 17.96 -23.73
C HIS A 47 9.23 17.31 -22.67
N GLU A 48 10.32 17.97 -22.32
CA GLU A 48 11.07 17.63 -21.11
C GLU A 48 10.41 18.24 -19.89
N VAL A 49 10.46 17.50 -18.78
CA VAL A 49 9.83 17.91 -17.52
C VAL A 49 10.77 17.65 -16.37
N TRP A 50 11.08 18.71 -15.63
CA TRP A 50 11.94 18.67 -14.44
C TRP A 50 11.22 19.27 -13.21
N ASN A 51 11.95 19.37 -12.09
CA ASN A 51 11.40 19.81 -10.81
C ASN A 51 10.19 18.99 -10.32
N LYS A 52 10.18 17.68 -10.58
CA LYS A 52 9.10 16.79 -10.14
C LYS A 52 9.22 16.42 -8.65
N GLN A 53 10.43 16.49 -8.12
CA GLN A 53 10.75 16.21 -6.73
C GLN A 53 11.62 17.34 -6.20
N ARG A 54 11.47 17.64 -4.92
CA ARG A 54 12.34 18.56 -4.19
C ARG A 54 12.85 17.89 -2.92
N LYS A 55 14.01 18.36 -2.46
CA LYS A 55 14.43 18.15 -1.08
C LYS A 55 13.55 19.01 -0.19
N GLN A 56 12.96 18.41 0.82
CA GLN A 56 12.20 19.11 1.84
C GLN A 56 12.82 18.76 3.18
N GLU A 57 13.27 19.80 3.88
CA GLU A 57 13.60 19.70 5.29
C GLU A 57 12.29 19.69 6.07
N VAL A 58 12.07 18.60 6.80
CA VAL A 58 10.92 18.45 7.67
C VAL A 58 11.45 18.40 9.09
N LEU A 59 10.90 19.23 9.97
CA LEU A 59 11.21 19.15 11.39
C LEU A 59 10.98 17.71 11.88
N LEU A 60 11.90 17.23 12.70
CA LEU A 60 11.72 15.95 13.37
C LEU A 60 10.52 15.99 14.31
N ASP A 61 10.31 17.12 14.97
CA ASP A 61 9.16 17.41 15.82
C ASP A 61 8.67 18.85 15.60
N ILE A 62 7.36 19.06 15.46
CA ILE A 62 6.76 20.38 15.26
C ILE A 62 6.74 21.16 16.59
N ASP A 63 6.65 20.45 17.71
CA ASP A 63 6.54 21.04 19.04
C ASP A 63 7.93 21.29 19.68
N ASP A 64 9.01 20.78 19.07
CA ASP A 64 10.40 21.06 19.46
C ASP A 64 11.30 21.30 18.23
N VAL A 65 11.48 22.58 17.91
CA VAL A 65 12.26 23.05 16.76
C VAL A 65 13.77 22.82 16.89
N THR A 66 14.26 22.49 18.10
CA THR A 66 15.70 22.35 18.39
C THR A 66 16.26 20.97 18.03
N LEU A 67 15.39 19.96 17.89
CA LEU A 67 15.75 18.62 17.41
C LEU A 67 16.22 18.61 15.95
N GLY A 68 16.02 19.70 15.22
CA GLY A 68 16.49 19.88 13.85
C GLY A 68 15.58 19.24 12.80
N HIS A 69 16.16 18.94 11.64
CA HIS A 69 15.42 18.53 10.45
C HIS A 69 15.91 17.20 9.89
N ARG A 70 15.01 16.51 9.18
CA ARG A 70 15.38 15.44 8.25
C ARG A 70 15.13 15.87 6.81
N THR A 71 16.09 15.61 5.94
CA THR A 71 15.92 15.78 4.50
C THR A 71 15.10 14.61 3.95
N GLN A 72 13.94 14.92 3.37
CA GLN A 72 13.14 13.95 2.63
C GLN A 72 13.00 14.38 1.16
N GLN A 73 13.01 13.40 0.25
CA GLN A 73 12.60 13.62 -1.15
C GLN A 73 11.08 13.60 -1.24
N THR A 74 10.50 14.76 -1.59
CA THR A 74 9.05 14.93 -1.70
C THR A 74 8.68 15.24 -3.14
N TRP A 75 7.59 14.61 -3.61
CA TRP A 75 7.04 14.91 -4.93
C TRP A 75 6.36 16.27 -4.93
N ASN A 76 6.72 17.11 -5.90
CA ASN A 76 6.06 18.39 -6.14
C ASN A 76 4.70 18.17 -6.79
N ALA A 77 3.78 19.10 -6.53
CA ALA A 77 2.50 19.12 -7.22
C ALA A 77 2.71 19.28 -8.74
N PRO A 78 1.87 18.68 -9.60
CA PRO A 78 2.03 18.78 -11.06
C PRO A 78 2.13 20.21 -11.60
N GLN A 79 1.53 21.17 -10.91
CA GLN A 79 1.56 22.61 -11.24
C GLN A 79 2.94 23.25 -11.02
N GLN A 80 3.77 22.64 -10.16
CA GLN A 80 5.15 23.10 -9.88
C GLN A 80 6.18 22.43 -10.79
N TRP A 81 5.75 21.47 -11.61
CA TRP A 81 6.65 20.84 -12.58
C TRP A 81 6.98 21.85 -13.67
N VAL A 82 8.26 21.94 -14.02
CA VAL A 82 8.71 22.85 -15.06
C VAL A 82 8.78 22.07 -16.36
N TRP A 83 8.15 22.60 -17.39
CA TRP A 83 8.09 22.02 -18.72
C TRP A 83 8.98 22.82 -19.67
N SER A 84 9.58 22.17 -20.66
CA SER A 84 10.25 22.87 -21.76
C SER A 84 9.27 23.80 -22.47
N ALA A 85 9.75 24.97 -22.91
CA ALA A 85 8.90 25.96 -23.59
C ALA A 85 8.38 25.45 -24.95
N LYS A 86 9.19 24.64 -25.62
CA LYS A 86 8.86 23.97 -26.89
C LYS A 86 9.05 22.45 -26.73
N PRO A 87 8.40 21.62 -27.58
CA PRO A 87 8.77 20.23 -27.71
C PRO A 87 10.24 20.10 -28.10
N VAL A 88 10.95 19.16 -27.48
CA VAL A 88 12.37 18.89 -27.71
C VAL A 88 12.62 17.57 -28.45
N HIS A 89 11.59 16.74 -28.59
CA HIS A 89 11.62 15.50 -29.36
C HIS A 89 10.23 15.17 -29.91
N GLU A 90 10.19 14.24 -30.87
CA GLU A 90 8.94 13.83 -31.53
C GLU A 90 7.92 13.30 -30.49
N PRO A 91 6.72 13.91 -30.40
CA PRO A 91 5.70 13.48 -29.45
C PRO A 91 5.08 12.15 -29.86
N LEU A 92 5.07 11.17 -28.94
CA LEU A 92 4.31 9.93 -29.14
C LEU A 92 2.80 10.14 -28.99
N ILE A 93 2.38 11.13 -28.20
CA ILE A 93 0.98 11.51 -27.98
C ILE A 93 0.86 13.03 -27.83
N SER A 94 -0.31 13.58 -28.17
CA SER A 94 -0.58 15.00 -27.92
C SER A 94 -0.70 15.33 -26.42
N LYS A 95 -0.35 16.57 -26.05
CA LYS A 95 -0.54 17.09 -24.68
C LYS A 95 -1.99 16.99 -24.22
N THR A 96 -2.95 17.25 -25.12
CA THR A 96 -4.38 17.12 -24.85
C THR A 96 -4.78 15.69 -24.49
N THR A 97 -4.25 14.70 -25.20
CA THR A 97 -4.48 13.27 -24.93
C THR A 97 -3.90 12.87 -23.58
N PHE A 98 -2.68 13.32 -23.27
CA PHE A 98 -2.04 13.07 -21.98
C PHE A 98 -2.84 13.66 -20.82
N THR A 99 -3.27 14.92 -20.92
CA THR A 99 -4.08 15.59 -19.89
C THR A 99 -5.41 14.87 -19.65
N ARG A 100 -6.12 14.48 -20.73
CA ARG A 100 -7.36 13.70 -20.62
C ARG A 100 -7.13 12.34 -19.93
N ALA A 101 -6.02 11.68 -20.24
CA ALA A 101 -5.65 10.42 -19.59
C ALA A 101 -5.35 10.61 -18.09
N GLN A 102 -4.65 11.67 -17.70
CA GLN A 102 -4.42 11.97 -16.28
C GLN A 102 -5.71 12.30 -15.53
N ALA A 103 -6.59 13.10 -16.13
CA ALA A 103 -7.89 13.45 -15.54
C ALA A 103 -8.72 12.20 -15.24
N ARG A 104 -8.86 11.27 -16.21
CA ARG A 104 -9.54 9.98 -16.01
C ARG A 104 -8.91 9.12 -14.91
N ARG A 105 -7.59 9.19 -14.74
CA ARG A 105 -6.88 8.44 -13.69
C ARG A 105 -7.12 9.05 -12.31
N HIS A 106 -7.14 10.38 -12.23
CA HIS A 106 -7.41 11.11 -11.00
C HIS A 106 -8.85 10.90 -10.54
N ASP A 107 -9.82 11.07 -11.44
CA ASP A 107 -11.24 10.81 -11.23
C ASP A 107 -11.49 9.40 -10.65
N ARG A 108 -10.93 8.37 -11.30
CA ARG A 108 -11.03 6.99 -10.80
C ARG A 108 -10.41 6.79 -9.40
N ARG A 109 -9.38 7.56 -9.03
CA ARG A 109 -8.77 7.48 -7.70
C ARG A 109 -9.67 8.12 -6.66
N GLN A 110 -10.29 9.25 -6.98
CA GLN A 110 -11.20 9.95 -6.08
C GLN A 110 -12.48 9.14 -5.81
N HIS A 111 -13.03 8.51 -6.85
CA HIS A 111 -14.25 7.69 -6.71
C HIS A 111 -14.01 6.25 -6.21
N HIS A 112 -12.75 5.81 -6.11
CA HIS A 112 -12.39 4.49 -5.56
C HIS A 112 -11.15 4.58 -4.66
N PRO A 113 -11.31 4.96 -3.37
CA PRO A 113 -10.21 5.01 -2.43
C PRO A 113 -9.47 3.67 -2.31
N ALA A 114 -8.15 3.77 -2.03
CA ALA A 114 -7.21 2.65 -2.04
C ALA A 114 -7.55 1.56 -1.01
N GLU A 115 -8.23 1.94 0.07
CA GLU A 115 -8.95 1.01 0.92
C GLU A 115 -10.44 1.22 0.65
N ARG A 116 -11.04 0.27 -0.07
CA ARG A 116 -12.49 0.32 -0.29
C ARG A 116 -13.14 0.21 1.07
N SER A 117 -13.99 1.19 1.40
CA SER A 117 -14.86 1.08 2.57
C SER A 117 -15.55 -0.28 2.52
N PRO A 118 -15.62 -1.00 3.66
CA PRO A 118 -16.17 -2.33 3.67
C PRO A 118 -17.61 -2.29 3.12
N ARG A 119 -17.88 -2.97 2.00
CA ARG A 119 -19.21 -2.98 1.40
C ARG A 119 -20.25 -3.40 2.44
N THR A 120 -21.36 -2.67 2.54
CA THR A 120 -22.47 -3.05 3.44
C THR A 120 -22.91 -4.47 3.11
N THR A 121 -22.94 -5.32 4.13
CA THR A 121 -23.33 -6.72 4.02
C THR A 121 -24.24 -7.04 5.21
N PRO A 122 -25.38 -7.72 5.00
CA PRO A 122 -26.21 -8.18 6.11
C PRO A 122 -25.52 -9.30 6.91
N ARG A 123 -24.47 -9.90 6.35
CA ARG A 123 -23.71 -10.98 6.96
C ARG A 123 -22.59 -10.41 7.83
N ALA A 124 -22.60 -10.79 9.10
CA ALA A 124 -21.53 -10.50 10.05
C ALA A 124 -20.32 -11.42 9.79
N TYR A 125 -19.12 -10.85 9.94
CA TYR A 125 -17.85 -11.56 9.90
C TYR A 125 -17.03 -11.03 11.08
N ALA A 126 -16.83 -11.83 12.12
CA ALA A 126 -16.25 -11.37 13.38
C ALA A 126 -14.82 -10.82 13.22
N LEU A 127 -14.07 -11.37 12.26
CA LEU A 127 -12.65 -11.08 12.02
C LEU A 127 -12.45 -10.29 10.71
N ARG A 128 -13.47 -9.51 10.32
CA ARG A 128 -13.44 -8.70 9.10
C ARG A 128 -12.22 -7.77 9.09
N GLY A 129 -11.32 -8.02 8.15
CA GLY A 129 -10.13 -7.20 7.96
C GLY A 129 -9.00 -7.44 8.94
N LEU A 130 -9.14 -8.41 9.86
CA LEU A 130 -8.11 -8.82 10.82
C LEU A 130 -7.33 -10.05 10.33
N ILE A 131 -7.98 -10.96 9.59
CA ILE A 131 -7.32 -12.17 9.07
C ILE A 131 -6.42 -11.85 7.88
N ARG A 132 -5.18 -12.35 7.90
CA ARG A 132 -4.23 -12.33 6.80
C ARG A 132 -3.81 -13.74 6.42
N CYS A 133 -3.52 -13.96 5.14
CA CYS A 133 -3.04 -15.23 4.64
C CYS A 133 -1.54 -15.39 4.96
N SER A 134 -1.14 -16.48 5.62
CA SER A 134 0.27 -16.76 5.92
C SER A 134 1.16 -16.91 4.68
N LEU A 135 0.58 -17.32 3.54
CA LEU A 135 1.30 -17.59 2.30
C LEU A 135 1.60 -16.33 1.46
N CYS A 136 0.79 -15.27 1.56
CA CYS A 136 0.98 -14.03 0.77
C CYS A 136 0.80 -12.73 1.56
N ASP A 137 0.56 -12.82 2.87
CA ASP A 137 0.24 -11.73 3.80
C ASP A 137 -0.99 -10.86 3.41
N GLY A 138 -1.74 -11.30 2.39
CA GLY A 138 -2.93 -10.62 1.90
C GLY A 138 -4.07 -10.68 2.92
N LYS A 139 -4.72 -9.55 3.17
CA LYS A 139 -5.96 -9.46 3.96
C LYS A 139 -7.04 -10.34 3.33
N MET A 140 -7.59 -11.29 4.09
CA MET A 140 -8.58 -12.23 3.58
C MET A 140 -9.97 -11.59 3.46
N GLN A 141 -10.75 -12.06 2.48
CA GLN A 141 -12.10 -11.57 2.20
C GLN A 141 -13.14 -12.45 2.89
N GLY A 142 -14.13 -11.84 3.54
CA GLY A 142 -15.30 -12.57 4.03
C GLY A 142 -16.13 -13.16 2.87
N THR A 143 -16.51 -14.43 2.99
CA THR A 143 -17.40 -15.14 2.07
C THR A 143 -18.32 -16.04 2.88
N PHE A 144 -19.56 -16.23 2.42
CA PHE A 144 -20.50 -17.12 3.10
C PHE A 144 -20.72 -18.32 2.20
N ASN A 145 -20.36 -19.50 2.69
CA ASN A 145 -20.51 -20.75 1.95
C ASN A 145 -21.37 -21.69 2.80
N HIS A 146 -22.37 -22.32 2.19
CA HIS A 146 -23.27 -23.28 2.84
C HIS A 146 -23.84 -22.78 4.18
N GLY A 147 -24.27 -21.52 4.24
CA GLY A 147 -24.86 -20.98 5.48
C GLY A 147 -23.84 -20.57 6.57
N HIS A 148 -22.54 -20.67 6.31
CA HIS A 148 -21.51 -20.36 7.30
C HIS A 148 -20.50 -19.30 6.85
N PRO A 149 -20.02 -18.44 7.75
CA PRO A 149 -18.97 -17.47 7.47
C PRO A 149 -17.60 -18.14 7.27
N HIS A 150 -16.91 -17.73 6.21
CA HIS A 150 -15.58 -18.15 5.84
C HIS A 150 -14.73 -16.91 5.48
N TYR A 151 -13.42 -17.07 5.58
CA TYR A 151 -12.45 -16.13 5.04
C TYR A 151 -11.75 -16.78 3.85
N ARG A 152 -11.65 -16.05 2.74
CA ARG A 152 -10.94 -16.53 1.55
C ARG A 152 -9.78 -15.61 1.18
N CYS A 153 -8.64 -16.20 0.90
CA CYS A 153 -7.56 -15.56 0.17
C CYS A 153 -7.67 -15.97 -1.29
N ARG A 154 -7.80 -15.00 -2.20
CA ARG A 154 -7.73 -15.27 -3.63
C ARG A 154 -6.42 -14.72 -4.16
N TYR A 155 -5.62 -15.58 -4.77
CA TYR A 155 -4.38 -15.23 -5.42
C TYR A 155 -4.53 -15.45 -6.94
N PRO A 156 -5.00 -14.44 -7.70
CA PRO A 156 -5.27 -14.62 -9.12
C PRO A 156 -4.02 -15.05 -9.88
N TYR A 157 -4.20 -15.93 -10.87
CA TYR A 157 -3.15 -16.44 -11.77
C TYR A 157 -2.26 -15.35 -12.38
N GLU A 158 -2.80 -14.14 -12.57
CA GLU A 158 -2.07 -12.93 -13.02
C GLU A 158 -0.93 -12.49 -12.09
N TYR A 159 -0.92 -12.92 -10.82
CA TYR A 159 0.14 -12.68 -9.83
C TYR A 159 1.03 -13.91 -9.60
N ALA A 160 0.47 -15.12 -9.79
CA ALA A 160 1.18 -16.39 -9.63
C ALA A 160 2.31 -16.61 -10.64
N LYS A 161 2.27 -15.93 -11.79
CA LYS A 161 3.40 -16.00 -12.74
C LYS A 161 4.65 -15.27 -12.28
N SER A 162 4.54 -14.35 -11.30
CA SER A 162 5.64 -13.44 -10.93
C SER A 162 6.34 -13.68 -9.59
N SER A 163 5.94 -14.70 -8.83
CA SER A 163 6.55 -15.01 -7.54
C SER A 163 6.59 -16.52 -7.31
N PRO A 164 7.68 -17.09 -6.77
CA PRO A 164 7.75 -18.51 -6.37
C PRO A 164 6.99 -18.77 -5.06
N LEU A 165 5.88 -18.06 -4.83
CA LEU A 165 5.02 -18.36 -3.70
C LEU A 165 4.19 -19.58 -4.09
N ASP A 166 4.40 -20.69 -3.38
CA ASP A 166 3.53 -21.86 -3.45
C ASP A 166 2.20 -21.52 -2.76
N HIS A 167 1.42 -20.69 -3.45
CA HIS A 167 0.13 -20.21 -2.99
C HIS A 167 -0.95 -20.77 -3.93
N PRO A 168 -1.87 -21.62 -3.45
CA PRO A 168 -2.95 -22.12 -4.29
C PRO A 168 -3.87 -20.97 -4.71
N LEU A 169 -4.56 -21.10 -5.85
CA LEU A 169 -5.41 -20.02 -6.40
C LEU A 169 -6.40 -19.45 -5.39
N THR A 170 -6.91 -20.28 -4.48
CA THR A 170 -7.76 -19.84 -3.38
C THR A 170 -7.51 -20.67 -2.12
N VAL A 171 -7.36 -19.99 -0.99
CA VAL A 171 -7.31 -20.59 0.36
C VAL A 171 -8.59 -20.21 1.08
N TYR A 172 -9.26 -21.17 1.71
CA TYR A 172 -10.44 -20.95 2.54
C TYR A 172 -10.17 -21.35 3.99
N ILE A 173 -10.71 -20.58 4.92
CA ILE A 173 -10.78 -20.96 6.33
C ILE A 173 -12.17 -20.66 6.87
N ARG A 174 -12.73 -21.59 7.65
CA ARG A 174 -14.04 -21.43 8.30
C ARG A 174 -13.87 -20.58 9.55
N GLU A 175 -14.77 -19.61 9.76
CA GLU A 175 -14.75 -18.80 10.97
C GLU A 175 -14.92 -19.66 12.23
N ALA A 176 -15.76 -20.71 12.15
CA ALA A 176 -16.01 -21.65 13.23
C ALA A 176 -14.77 -22.44 13.72
N VAL A 177 -13.71 -22.51 12.92
CA VAL A 177 -12.43 -23.13 13.32
C VAL A 177 -11.52 -22.13 14.03
N ILE A 178 -11.67 -20.84 13.71
CA ILE A 178 -10.80 -19.77 14.23
C ILE A 178 -11.32 -19.25 15.57
N LEU A 179 -12.62 -18.97 15.65
CA LEU A 179 -13.19 -18.28 16.82
C LEU A 179 -12.99 -19.04 18.14
N PRO A 180 -13.23 -20.36 18.24
CA PRO A 180 -13.04 -21.06 19.52
C PRO A 180 -11.59 -21.04 20.01
N GLU A 181 -10.63 -21.12 19.10
CA GLU A 181 -9.20 -21.05 19.43
C GLU A 181 -8.79 -19.64 19.83
N LEU A 182 -9.31 -18.62 19.14
CA LEU A 182 -9.09 -17.22 19.47
C LEU A 182 -9.70 -16.87 20.83
N ASP A 183 -10.93 -17.28 21.08
CA ASP A 183 -11.65 -17.04 22.34
C ASP A 183 -10.91 -17.69 23.51
N ARG A 184 -10.44 -18.93 23.33
CA ARG A 184 -9.62 -19.62 24.34
C ARG A 184 -8.32 -18.87 24.62
N TRP A 185 -7.63 -18.44 23.57
CA TRP A 185 -6.40 -17.67 23.71
C TRP A 185 -6.63 -16.32 24.40
N ILE A 186 -7.69 -15.59 24.04
CA ILE A 186 -8.08 -14.34 24.71
C ILE A 186 -8.37 -14.62 26.18
N ALA A 187 -9.17 -15.65 26.50
CA ALA A 187 -9.50 -15.99 27.88
C ALA A 187 -8.26 -16.33 28.72
N GLN A 188 -7.29 -17.06 28.15
CA GLN A 188 -6.03 -17.38 28.82
C GLN A 188 -5.16 -16.13 29.01
N THR A 189 -5.08 -15.28 27.99
CA THR A 189 -4.26 -14.06 27.99
C THR A 189 -4.80 -13.04 28.99
N PHE A 190 -6.12 -12.95 29.15
CA PHE A 190 -6.78 -12.04 30.10
C PHE A 190 -7.20 -12.71 31.42
N ALA A 191 -6.66 -13.88 31.73
CA ALA A 191 -6.93 -14.55 33.01
C ALA A 191 -6.49 -13.66 34.19
N PRO A 192 -7.15 -13.72 35.38
CA PRO A 192 -6.88 -12.80 36.49
C PRO A 192 -5.40 -12.71 36.92
N GLY A 193 -4.65 -13.81 36.84
CA GLY A 193 -3.22 -13.85 37.14
C GLY A 193 -2.30 -13.26 36.05
N GLN A 194 -2.81 -13.08 34.83
CA GLN A 194 -2.07 -12.58 33.66
C GLN A 194 -2.55 -11.20 33.20
N LEU A 195 -3.61 -10.65 33.78
CA LEU A 195 -4.21 -9.40 33.32
C LEU A 195 -3.20 -8.24 33.31
N LYS A 196 -2.40 -8.09 34.38
CA LYS A 196 -1.41 -7.02 34.48
C LYS A 196 -0.30 -7.16 33.43
N SER A 197 0.21 -8.37 33.20
CA SER A 197 1.26 -8.61 32.21
C SER A 197 0.75 -8.38 30.78
N THR A 198 -0.47 -8.83 30.50
CA THR A 198 -1.16 -8.61 29.22
C THR A 198 -1.41 -7.14 28.94
N LEU A 199 -1.93 -6.38 29.91
CA LEU A 199 -2.15 -4.93 29.74
C LEU A 199 -0.83 -4.20 29.48
N GLN A 200 0.24 -4.57 30.19
CA GLN A 200 1.58 -4.02 29.94
C GLN A 200 2.10 -4.38 28.54
N ALA A 201 1.89 -5.62 28.07
CA ALA A 201 2.28 -6.03 26.73
C ALA A 201 1.48 -5.29 25.63
N MET A 202 0.17 -5.08 25.83
CA MET A 202 -0.67 -4.29 24.93
C MET A 202 -0.23 -2.83 24.91
N GLN A 203 0.03 -2.22 26.06
CA GLN A 203 0.52 -0.86 26.16
C GLN A 203 1.87 -0.72 25.44
N ARG A 204 2.81 -1.66 25.63
CA ARG A 204 4.08 -1.69 24.91
C ARG A 204 3.90 -1.88 23.40
N SER A 205 2.98 -2.74 22.97
CA SER A 205 2.69 -2.94 21.54
C SER A 205 2.05 -1.72 20.91
N GLN A 206 1.19 -1.00 21.63
CA GLN A 206 0.64 0.27 21.20
C GLN A 206 1.72 1.33 21.18
N GLN A 207 2.61 1.38 22.17
CA GLN A 207 3.82 2.21 22.14
C GLN A 207 4.83 1.77 21.08
N THR A 208 4.75 0.56 20.53
CA THR A 208 5.60 0.08 19.42
C THR A 208 4.99 0.45 18.06
N ALA A 209 3.69 0.23 17.90
CA ALA A 209 2.92 0.61 16.71
C ALA A 209 2.70 2.13 16.62
N ALA A 210 2.64 2.78 17.77
CA ALA A 210 2.61 4.22 17.96
C ALA A 210 3.94 4.72 18.54
N THR A 211 5.07 4.00 18.39
CA THR A 211 6.39 4.51 18.81
C THR A 211 6.54 5.89 18.21
N PRO A 212 6.43 6.94 19.03
CA PRO A 212 6.96 8.22 18.65
C PRO A 212 8.47 7.97 18.58
N LEU A 213 9.15 8.55 17.59
CA LEU A 213 10.62 8.53 17.58
C LEU A 213 11.15 8.83 19.00
N PRO A 214 12.22 8.17 19.48
CA PRO A 214 12.69 8.25 20.88
C PRO A 214 12.77 9.65 21.51
N GLY A 215 12.86 10.72 20.72
CA GLY A 215 12.81 12.11 21.18
C GLY A 215 11.50 12.55 21.83
N LEU A 216 10.35 12.00 21.43
CA LEU A 216 9.03 12.46 21.90
C LEU A 216 8.70 12.02 23.34
N GLU A 217 9.22 10.87 23.78
CA GLU A 217 9.09 10.42 25.18
C GLU A 217 10.11 11.10 26.11
N ALA A 218 11.30 11.46 25.60
CA ALA A 218 12.29 12.25 26.33
C ALA A 218 11.77 13.68 26.60
N ALA A 219 11.21 14.33 25.58
CA ALA A 219 10.64 15.68 25.69
C ALA A 219 9.47 15.76 26.69
N ARG A 220 8.58 14.77 26.72
CA ARG A 220 7.47 14.70 27.68
C ARG A 220 7.93 14.60 29.13
N ARG A 221 9.04 13.90 29.40
CA ARG A 221 9.60 13.79 30.76
C ARG A 221 10.19 15.13 31.22
N THR A 222 10.90 15.84 30.34
CA THR A 222 11.48 17.15 30.65
C THR A 222 10.42 18.21 30.93
N ILE A 223 9.30 18.22 30.19
CA ILE A 223 8.17 19.12 30.44
C ILE A 223 7.54 18.85 31.81
N THR A 224 7.38 17.58 32.18
CA THR A 224 6.80 17.20 33.49
C THR A 224 7.72 17.55 34.66
N ASP A 225 9.04 17.56 34.44
CA ASP A 225 10.05 17.98 35.43
C ASP A 225 10.18 19.51 35.56
N CYS A 226 9.78 20.28 34.54
CA CYS A 226 9.78 21.75 34.58
C CYS A 226 8.48 22.35 35.16
N ASP A 227 7.40 21.58 35.22
CA ASP A 227 6.11 21.99 35.82
C ASP A 227 6.06 21.74 37.36
N ARG A 228 7.19 21.40 37.99
CA ARG A 228 7.36 21.21 39.43
C ARG A 228 8.28 22.26 40.04
#